data_AF-A0A2C9SW73-F1
#
_entry.id   AF-A0A2C9SW73-F1
#
_cell.length_a   1.000
_cell.length_b   1.000
_cell.length_c   1.000
_cell.angle_alpha   90.00
_cell.angle_beta   90.00
_cell.angle_gamma   90.00
#
_symmetry.space_group_name_H-M   'P 1'
#
loop_
_entity.id
_entity.type
_entity.pdbx_description
1 polymer ?
#
loop_
_entity_poly.entity_id
_entity_poly.type
_entity_poly.pdbx_seq_one_letter_code
_entity_poly.pdbx_strand_id
1 'polypeptide(L)'
;MPFGRIRYDNLKSAVSAVLGLSRHRVENDRWVAFRSHYSVEAFYCQPGIQGAHEKGGVEGQIGWFRRNHFVPVPQVESIAELNAMIDQWDSDDLARRIGSRVRTVGELFAVEAPLLVPLPDSAFETGRWFNLRVDRHSQITVRTNRYSVPVRFAGRQVRVQLHASHLEVYCDRQLVATHERLPGKAETCLELDHYLEILLRKPGALPGSTALEQARAAGRFTPVHDAWWAAARKTHGDAAGTRELIGVLLAHRHLPHELVVIGLARALAAGALTADAVVLEARKAAEDNASENSDEHYETEAEAVASLTARRLAALPTDSRPLPSVAAYDTLLRNPRKDTATP
;
A
#
# COMPACT_ATOMS: atom_id res chain seq x y z
N MET A 1 20.11 -13.71 2.87
CA MET A 1 20.92 -12.52 2.52
C MET A 1 22.37 -12.90 2.33
N PRO A 2 23.01 -12.46 1.22
CA PRO A 2 24.47 -12.44 1.14
C PRO A 2 25.02 -11.59 2.28
N PHE A 3 26.03 -12.09 2.97
CA PHE A 3 26.62 -11.44 4.14
C PHE A 3 28.12 -11.22 3.91
N GLY A 4 28.70 -10.27 4.67
CA GLY A 4 30.08 -9.86 4.47
C GLY A 4 30.21 -8.82 3.36
N ARG A 5 31.13 -9.05 2.41
CA ARG A 5 31.61 -8.02 1.50
C ARG A 5 30.78 -7.90 0.21
N ILE A 6 30.04 -6.80 0.07
CA ILE A 6 29.31 -6.46 -1.16
C ILE A 6 30.07 -5.39 -1.92
N ARG A 7 30.34 -5.66 -3.21
CA ARG A 7 31.08 -4.74 -4.08
C ARG A 7 30.15 -3.68 -4.67
N TYR A 8 30.53 -2.43 -4.52
CA TYR A 8 29.84 -1.28 -5.09
C TYR A 8 30.74 -0.52 -6.06
N ASP A 9 30.15 -0.17 -7.20
CA ASP A 9 30.77 0.67 -8.20
C ASP A 9 30.29 2.11 -8.02
N ASN A 10 31.22 3.02 -7.72
CA ASN A 10 31.04 4.45 -7.52
C ASN A 10 29.62 4.89 -7.05
N LEU A 11 29.18 4.35 -5.90
CA LEU A 11 27.81 4.55 -5.39
C LEU A 11 27.64 5.96 -4.81
N LYS A 12 27.34 6.93 -5.68
CA LYS A 12 27.15 8.35 -5.30
C LYS A 12 26.04 8.56 -4.26
N SER A 13 25.05 7.67 -4.18
CA SER A 13 24.00 7.71 -3.18
C SER A 13 24.45 7.29 -1.78
N ALA A 14 25.58 6.57 -1.68
CA ALA A 14 26.17 6.12 -0.43
C ALA A 14 27.34 6.99 0.04
N VAL A 15 28.05 7.59 -0.91
CA VAL A 15 29.29 8.34 -0.69
C VAL A 15 29.02 9.84 -0.64
N SER A 16 29.35 10.48 0.48
CA SER A 16 29.32 11.94 0.64
C SER A 16 30.58 12.62 0.09
N ALA A 17 31.75 11.96 0.21
CA ALA A 17 33.00 12.43 -0.39
C ALA A 17 33.95 11.28 -0.74
N VAL A 18 34.69 11.44 -1.83
CA VAL A 18 35.77 10.54 -2.25
C VAL A 18 37.09 11.07 -1.67
N LEU A 19 37.79 10.26 -0.88
CA LEU A 19 39.05 10.67 -0.24
C LEU A 19 40.25 10.32 -1.14
N GLY A 20 40.69 11.31 -1.93
CA GLY A 20 41.88 11.21 -2.79
C GLY A 20 41.77 10.14 -3.89
N LEU A 21 42.92 9.60 -4.32
CA LEU A 21 43.02 8.49 -5.29
C LEU A 21 42.83 7.09 -4.64
N SER A 22 42.41 7.05 -3.37
CA SER A 22 42.30 5.81 -2.59
C SER A 22 40.93 5.13 -2.74
N ARG A 23 40.77 3.94 -2.14
CA ARG A 23 39.47 3.25 -2.02
C ARG A 23 38.58 3.83 -0.90
N HIS A 24 39.13 4.70 -0.04
CA HIS A 24 38.41 5.24 1.10
C HIS A 24 37.32 6.22 0.66
N ARG A 25 36.16 6.13 1.31
CA ARG A 25 34.99 6.96 1.07
C ARG A 25 34.50 7.48 2.42
N VAL A 26 34.06 8.74 2.43
CA VAL A 26 33.17 9.20 3.50
C VAL A 26 31.78 8.76 3.09
N GLU A 27 31.22 7.84 3.86
CA GLU A 27 29.84 7.38 3.70
C GLU A 27 28.87 8.40 4.31
N ASN A 28 27.65 8.50 3.80
CA ASN A 28 26.62 9.26 4.49
C ASN A 28 25.97 8.44 5.60
N ASP A 29 25.47 9.10 6.65
CA ASP A 29 24.92 8.45 7.85
C ASP A 29 23.81 7.47 7.53
N ARG A 30 22.99 7.78 6.52
CA ARG A 30 21.86 6.96 6.12
C ARG A 30 22.31 5.63 5.48
N TRP A 31 23.38 5.68 4.69
CA TRP A 31 24.02 4.50 4.13
C TRP A 31 24.68 3.65 5.21
N VAL A 32 25.36 4.28 6.17
CA VAL A 32 25.93 3.58 7.34
C VAL A 32 24.84 2.86 8.12
N ALA A 33 23.71 3.52 8.37
CA ALA A 33 22.55 2.92 9.04
C ALA A 33 21.97 1.75 8.23
N PHE A 34 21.81 1.90 6.92
CA PHE A 34 21.32 0.83 6.03
C PHE A 34 22.23 -0.40 6.06
N ARG A 35 23.54 -0.23 5.84
CA ARG A 35 24.45 -1.38 5.80
C ARG A 35 24.62 -2.03 7.18
N SER A 36 24.49 -1.25 8.26
CA SER A 36 24.51 -1.80 9.63
C SER A 36 23.26 -2.63 9.90
N HIS A 37 22.08 -2.18 9.45
CA HIS A 37 20.81 -2.91 9.58
C HIS A 37 20.86 -4.28 8.90
N TYR A 38 21.47 -4.37 7.72
CA TYR A 38 21.59 -5.63 6.98
C TYR A 38 22.92 -6.35 7.20
N SER A 39 23.79 -5.87 8.10
CA SER A 39 25.13 -6.44 8.36
C SER A 39 25.99 -6.62 7.10
N VAL A 40 25.98 -5.62 6.23
CA VAL A 40 26.73 -5.59 4.97
C VAL A 40 28.02 -4.76 5.13
N GLU A 41 29.14 -5.32 4.67
CA GLU A 41 30.40 -4.59 4.48
C GLU A 41 30.46 -4.06 3.04
N ALA A 42 30.43 -2.74 2.89
CA ALA A 42 30.55 -2.10 1.58
C ALA A 42 32.02 -2.10 1.12
N PHE A 43 32.28 -2.66 -0.07
CA PHE A 43 33.59 -2.62 -0.71
C PHE A 43 33.53 -1.80 -2.00
N TYR A 44 34.22 -0.67 -2.01
CA TYR A 44 34.25 0.22 -3.16
C TYR A 44 35.37 -0.18 -4.12
N CYS A 45 35.00 -0.46 -5.37
CA CYS A 45 35.97 -0.79 -6.42
C CYS A 45 36.90 0.40 -6.72
N GLN A 46 38.09 0.12 -7.22
CA GLN A 46 39.03 1.17 -7.62
C GLN A 46 38.50 1.97 -8.83
N PRO A 47 38.56 3.31 -8.81
CA PRO A 47 38.19 4.11 -9.98
C PRO A 47 39.13 3.89 -11.18
N GLY A 48 38.57 3.87 -12.39
CA GLY A 48 39.33 3.85 -13.65
C GLY A 48 39.65 2.44 -14.20
N ILE A 49 40.47 2.39 -15.26
CA ILE A 49 40.81 1.15 -15.99
C ILE A 49 41.42 0.09 -15.05
N GLN A 50 42.15 0.54 -14.03
CA GLN A 50 42.77 -0.34 -13.04
C GLN A 50 41.74 -1.14 -12.22
N GLY A 51 40.52 -0.67 -12.00
CA GLY A 51 39.46 -1.40 -11.29
C GLY A 51 38.47 -2.14 -12.19
N ALA A 52 38.57 -2.02 -13.52
CA ALA A 52 37.61 -2.58 -14.47
C ALA A 52 37.50 -4.11 -14.38
N HIS A 53 38.58 -4.79 -14.02
CA HIS A 53 38.63 -6.23 -13.84
C HIS A 53 37.87 -6.72 -12.59
N GLU A 54 37.56 -5.84 -11.62
CA GLU A 54 36.90 -6.20 -10.37
C GLU A 54 35.39 -6.51 -10.55
N LYS A 55 34.82 -6.19 -11.73
CA LYS A 55 33.37 -6.32 -12.03
C LYS A 55 33.04 -6.97 -13.38
N GLY A 56 34.03 -7.37 -14.18
CA GLY A 56 33.80 -7.85 -15.54
C GLY A 56 32.81 -9.02 -15.68
N GLY A 57 32.74 -9.91 -14.69
CA GLY A 57 31.76 -11.00 -14.66
C GLY A 57 30.30 -10.50 -14.57
N VAL A 58 30.04 -9.52 -13.70
CA VAL A 58 28.69 -8.95 -13.51
C VAL A 58 28.28 -8.13 -14.73
N GLU A 59 29.19 -7.33 -15.28
CA GLU A 59 28.93 -6.54 -16.49
C GLU A 59 28.64 -7.42 -17.70
N GLY A 60 29.36 -8.53 -17.85
CA GLY A 60 29.10 -9.52 -18.89
C GLY A 60 27.72 -10.15 -18.77
N GLN A 61 27.28 -10.51 -17.56
CA GLN A 61 25.93 -11.06 -17.34
C GLN A 61 24.83 -10.02 -17.59
N ILE A 62 24.99 -8.79 -17.11
CA ILE A 62 24.03 -7.69 -17.39
C ILE A 62 23.93 -7.46 -18.90
N GLY A 63 25.06 -7.42 -19.60
CA GLY A 63 25.11 -7.26 -21.06
C GLY A 63 24.48 -8.43 -21.81
N TRP A 64 24.59 -9.66 -21.29
CA TRP A 64 23.89 -10.82 -21.84
C TRP A 64 22.38 -10.71 -21.62
N PHE A 65 21.92 -10.46 -20.40
CA PHE A 65 20.50 -10.37 -20.07
C PHE A 65 19.78 -9.33 -20.93
N ARG A 66 20.36 -8.12 -21.06
CA ARG A 66 19.81 -7.05 -21.89
C ARG A 66 19.69 -7.43 -23.37
N ARG A 67 20.67 -8.15 -23.93
CA ARG A 67 20.65 -8.54 -25.35
C ARG A 67 19.66 -9.66 -25.66
N ASN A 68 19.32 -10.49 -24.69
CA ASN A 68 18.39 -11.61 -24.90
C ASN A 68 16.94 -11.23 -24.59
N HIS A 69 16.72 -10.34 -23.62
CA HIS A 69 15.37 -9.99 -23.17
C HIS A 69 14.90 -8.59 -23.59
N PHE A 70 15.83 -7.65 -23.79
CA PHE A 70 15.50 -6.25 -24.14
C PHE A 70 15.85 -5.88 -25.59
N VAL A 71 16.15 -6.86 -26.45
CA VAL A 71 16.43 -6.65 -27.87
C VAL A 71 15.65 -7.65 -28.72
N PRO A 72 14.64 -7.19 -29.50
CA PRO A 72 14.12 -5.82 -29.54
C PRO A 72 13.48 -5.43 -28.19
N VAL A 73 13.31 -4.11 -27.95
CA VAL A 73 12.69 -3.61 -26.72
C VAL A 73 11.25 -4.14 -26.63
N PRO A 74 10.88 -4.85 -25.53
CA PRO A 74 9.53 -5.37 -25.33
C PRO A 74 8.50 -4.26 -25.47
N GLN A 75 7.44 -4.53 -26.22
CA GLN A 75 6.26 -3.67 -26.30
C GLN A 75 5.24 -4.21 -25.31
N VAL A 76 4.98 -3.45 -24.26
CA VAL A 76 4.04 -3.81 -23.18
C VAL A 76 3.06 -2.66 -22.96
N GLU A 77 1.88 -2.98 -22.47
CA GLU A 77 0.82 -2.01 -22.19
C GLU A 77 0.97 -1.39 -20.79
N SER A 78 1.74 -2.04 -19.90
CA SER A 78 1.96 -1.55 -18.54
C SER A 78 3.32 -1.92 -17.94
N ILE A 79 3.74 -1.18 -16.91
CA ILE A 79 4.93 -1.51 -16.11
C ILE A 79 4.74 -2.84 -15.35
N ALA A 80 3.51 -3.18 -14.97
CA ALA A 80 3.20 -4.43 -14.27
C ALA A 80 3.43 -5.63 -15.17
N GLU A 81 3.01 -5.54 -16.44
CA GLU A 81 3.29 -6.56 -17.45
C GLU A 81 4.80 -6.73 -17.68
N LEU A 82 5.55 -5.63 -17.81
CA LEU A 82 7.01 -5.70 -17.93
C LEU A 82 7.67 -6.37 -16.73
N ASN A 83 7.23 -6.05 -15.50
CA ASN A 83 7.76 -6.69 -14.30
C ASN A 83 7.49 -8.21 -14.30
N ALA A 84 6.27 -8.63 -14.67
CA ALA A 84 5.94 -10.05 -14.77
C ALA A 84 6.79 -10.79 -15.81
N MET A 85 7.10 -10.15 -16.94
CA MET A 85 8.02 -10.70 -17.93
C MET A 85 9.44 -10.86 -17.37
N ILE A 86 9.94 -9.85 -16.63
CA ILE A 86 11.26 -9.90 -15.98
C ILE A 86 11.32 -11.02 -14.94
N ASP A 87 10.29 -11.17 -14.11
CA ASP A 87 10.22 -12.22 -13.10
C ASP A 87 10.27 -13.63 -13.73
N GLN A 88 9.61 -13.80 -14.88
CA GLN A 88 9.68 -15.04 -15.65
C GLN A 88 11.09 -15.28 -16.20
N TRP A 89 11.73 -14.26 -16.79
CA TRP A 89 13.09 -14.39 -17.32
C TRP A 89 14.12 -14.70 -16.23
N ASP A 90 13.99 -14.08 -15.06
CA ASP A 90 14.85 -14.37 -13.91
C ASP A 90 14.67 -15.82 -13.43
N SER A 91 13.44 -16.33 -13.46
CA SER A 91 13.14 -17.72 -13.14
C SER A 91 13.75 -18.69 -14.17
N ASP A 92 13.64 -18.37 -15.46
CA ASP A 92 14.23 -19.16 -16.55
C ASP A 92 15.76 -19.18 -16.48
N ASP A 93 16.38 -18.10 -15.98
CA ASP A 93 17.83 -17.98 -15.82
C ASP A 93 18.41 -19.06 -14.88
N LEU A 94 17.61 -19.59 -13.95
CA LEU A 94 18.01 -20.68 -13.06
C LEU A 94 18.38 -21.96 -13.82
N ALA A 95 17.82 -22.18 -15.02
CA ALA A 95 18.14 -23.33 -15.86
C ALA A 95 19.43 -23.14 -16.69
N ARG A 96 19.98 -21.91 -16.75
CA ARG A 96 21.12 -21.59 -17.61
C ARG A 96 22.45 -22.09 -17.02
N ARG A 97 23.42 -22.37 -17.88
CA ARG A 97 24.83 -22.61 -17.51
C ARG A 97 25.68 -21.41 -17.90
N ILE A 98 26.57 -20.98 -17.01
CA ILE A 98 27.48 -19.85 -17.26
C ILE A 98 28.81 -20.39 -17.81
N GLY A 99 29.15 -20.03 -19.06
CA GLY A 99 30.39 -20.46 -19.70
C GLY A 99 30.48 -21.98 -19.83
N SER A 100 31.60 -22.56 -19.41
CA SER A 100 31.84 -24.02 -19.44
C SER A 100 31.41 -24.74 -18.15
N ARG A 101 30.67 -24.09 -17.25
CA ARG A 101 30.23 -24.71 -15.99
C ARG A 101 29.27 -25.89 -16.27
N VAL A 102 29.46 -26.97 -15.52
CA VAL A 102 28.67 -28.21 -15.66
C VAL A 102 27.27 -28.06 -15.04
N ARG A 103 27.18 -27.35 -13.91
CA ARG A 103 25.92 -27.11 -13.19
C ARG A 103 25.22 -25.84 -13.66
N THR A 104 23.89 -25.82 -13.55
CA THR A 104 23.08 -24.64 -13.83
C THR A 104 23.22 -23.59 -12.72
N VAL A 105 22.77 -22.36 -13.00
CA VAL A 105 22.72 -21.28 -12.00
C VAL A 105 21.88 -21.70 -10.80
N GLY A 106 20.71 -22.31 -11.03
CA GLY A 106 19.82 -22.80 -9.98
C GLY A 106 20.43 -23.92 -9.14
N GLU A 107 21.13 -24.87 -9.77
CA GLU A 107 21.85 -25.94 -9.05
C GLU A 107 22.98 -25.39 -8.17
N LEU A 108 23.70 -24.38 -8.65
CA LEU A 108 24.74 -23.70 -7.85
C LEU A 108 24.11 -22.89 -6.72
N PHE A 109 23.03 -22.16 -7.00
CA PHE A 109 22.30 -21.40 -5.99
C PHE A 109 21.73 -22.29 -4.89
N ALA A 110 21.17 -23.46 -5.23
CA ALA A 110 20.65 -24.42 -4.24
C ALA A 110 21.73 -24.91 -3.26
N VAL A 111 23.00 -24.95 -3.68
CA VAL A 111 24.14 -25.27 -2.80
C VAL A 111 24.51 -24.09 -1.91
N GLU A 112 24.41 -22.85 -2.42
CA GLU A 112 24.78 -21.63 -1.68
C GLU A 112 23.65 -21.12 -0.76
N ALA A 113 22.39 -21.37 -1.09
CA ALA A 113 21.23 -20.85 -0.37
C ALA A 113 21.21 -21.18 1.14
N PRO A 114 21.57 -22.40 1.59
CA PRO A 114 21.67 -22.72 3.02
C PRO A 114 22.78 -21.96 3.75
N LEU A 115 23.74 -21.37 3.03
CA LEU A 115 24.82 -20.57 3.61
C LEU A 115 24.41 -19.11 3.84
N LEU A 116 23.25 -18.67 3.34
CA LEU A 116 22.77 -17.30 3.49
C LEU A 116 22.25 -17.03 4.90
N VAL A 117 22.36 -15.78 5.35
CA VAL A 117 21.83 -15.33 6.65
C VAL A 117 20.36 -14.91 6.51
N PRO A 118 19.49 -15.14 7.51
CA PRO A 118 18.12 -14.62 7.48
C PRO A 118 18.07 -13.10 7.32
N LEU A 119 16.97 -12.61 6.74
CA LEU A 119 16.68 -11.18 6.72
C LEU A 119 16.35 -10.68 8.14
N PRO A 120 16.65 -9.41 8.48
CA PRO A 120 16.11 -8.79 9.69
C PRO A 120 14.58 -8.77 9.67
N ASP A 121 13.94 -8.93 10.83
CA ASP A 121 12.48 -8.97 10.97
C ASP A 121 11.78 -7.68 10.52
N SER A 122 12.48 -6.55 10.64
CA SER A 122 11.99 -5.24 10.20
C SER A 122 12.74 -4.77 8.96
N ALA A 123 12.00 -4.21 7.99
CA ALA A 123 12.62 -3.54 6.85
C ALA A 123 13.31 -2.23 7.27
N PHE A 124 14.42 -1.90 6.60
CA PHE A 124 15.06 -0.60 6.79
C PHE A 124 14.26 0.52 6.11
N GLU A 125 13.96 1.58 6.86
CA GLU A 125 13.19 2.71 6.35
C GLU A 125 14.01 3.64 5.41
N THR A 126 13.73 3.56 4.12
CA THR A 126 14.44 4.32 3.07
C THR A 126 13.85 5.71 2.82
N GLY A 127 12.61 5.96 3.25
CA GLY A 127 11.84 7.16 3.01
C GLY A 127 12.36 8.39 3.72
N ARG A 128 12.38 9.53 3.02
CA ARG A 128 12.86 10.80 3.59
C ARG A 128 11.72 11.57 4.25
N TRP A 129 11.92 11.95 5.51
CA TRP A 129 10.97 12.75 6.27
C TRP A 129 11.06 14.24 5.92
N PHE A 130 9.90 14.89 5.84
CA PHE A 130 9.72 16.33 5.71
C PHE A 130 8.66 16.80 6.70
N ASN A 131 8.84 18.01 7.25
CA ASN A 131 7.83 18.68 8.06
C ASN A 131 7.32 19.88 7.25
N LEU A 132 6.07 19.80 6.79
CA LEU A 132 5.48 20.78 5.87
C LEU A 132 4.21 21.37 6.47
N ARG A 133 3.87 22.59 6.06
CA ARG A 133 2.59 23.22 6.40
C ARG A 133 1.66 23.10 5.20
N VAL A 134 0.44 22.62 5.44
CA VAL A 134 -0.60 22.57 4.40
C VAL A 134 -1.02 23.99 4.07
N ASP A 135 -1.00 24.35 2.78
CA ASP A 135 -1.37 25.68 2.32
C ASP A 135 -2.89 25.92 2.32
N ARG A 136 -3.30 27.13 1.92
CA ARG A 136 -4.72 27.53 1.85
C ARG A 136 -5.52 26.79 0.76
N HIS A 137 -4.83 26.17 -0.19
CA HIS A 137 -5.41 25.36 -1.27
C HIS A 137 -5.45 23.87 -0.91
N SER A 138 -5.18 23.55 0.36
CA SER A 138 -5.09 22.20 0.88
C SER A 138 -4.02 21.35 0.19
N GLN A 139 -2.87 21.95 -0.08
CA GLN A 139 -1.74 21.28 -0.73
C GLN A 139 -0.46 21.36 0.11
N ILE A 140 0.42 20.40 -0.11
CA ILE A 140 1.80 20.38 0.37
C ILE A 140 2.76 20.37 -0.82
N THR A 141 3.88 21.09 -0.70
CA THR A 141 4.94 21.06 -1.71
C THR A 141 6.09 20.18 -1.23
N VAL A 142 6.25 19.01 -1.85
CA VAL A 142 7.35 18.08 -1.57
C VAL A 142 8.37 18.22 -2.68
N ARG A 143 9.56 18.74 -2.33
CA ARG A 143 10.58 19.18 -3.29
C ARG A 143 10.04 20.26 -4.24
N THR A 144 9.64 19.87 -5.45
CA THR A 144 9.11 20.77 -6.49
C THR A 144 7.64 20.51 -6.81
N ASN A 145 7.08 19.39 -6.36
CA ASN A 145 5.76 18.92 -6.78
C ASN A 145 4.74 19.15 -5.67
N ARG A 146 3.48 19.35 -6.07
CA ARG A 146 2.37 19.67 -5.18
C ARG A 146 1.43 18.47 -5.05
N TYR A 147 1.04 18.17 -3.82
CA TYR A 147 0.12 17.08 -3.50
C TYR A 147 -1.00 17.59 -2.64
N SER A 148 -2.23 17.21 -2.95
CA SER A 148 -3.40 17.56 -2.15
C SER A 148 -3.41 16.80 -0.81
N VAL A 149 -4.06 17.40 0.19
CA VAL A 149 -4.33 16.82 1.51
C VAL A 149 -5.80 17.12 1.83
N PRO A 150 -6.54 16.31 2.62
CA PRO A 150 -7.92 16.62 2.96
C PRO A 150 -8.08 18.02 3.56
N VAL A 151 -9.08 18.77 3.10
CA VAL A 151 -9.27 20.21 3.42
C VAL A 151 -9.35 20.53 4.91
N ARG A 152 -9.79 19.58 5.74
CA ARG A 152 -9.79 19.68 7.20
C ARG A 152 -8.38 19.86 7.82
N PHE A 153 -7.32 19.56 7.08
CA PHE A 153 -5.93 19.75 7.50
C PHE A 153 -5.30 21.04 6.96
N ALA A 154 -6.03 21.87 6.21
CA ALA A 154 -5.52 23.15 5.70
C ALA A 154 -4.98 24.02 6.85
N GLY A 155 -3.77 24.56 6.68
CA GLY A 155 -3.08 25.33 7.71
C GLY A 155 -2.50 24.52 8.88
N ARG A 156 -2.58 23.19 8.89
CA ARG A 156 -1.90 22.36 9.90
C ARG A 156 -0.47 22.01 9.45
N GLN A 157 0.37 21.65 10.42
CA GLN A 157 1.64 21.00 10.13
C GLN A 157 1.41 19.51 9.92
N VAL A 158 2.07 18.95 8.91
CA VAL A 158 2.04 17.54 8.55
C VAL A 158 3.46 17.02 8.36
N ARG A 159 3.66 15.74 8.62
CA ARG A 159 4.90 15.02 8.37
C ARG A 159 4.72 14.20 7.10
N VAL A 160 5.67 14.29 6.20
CA VAL A 160 5.60 13.57 4.93
C VAL A 160 6.78 12.63 4.83
N GLN A 161 6.50 11.37 4.56
CA GLN A 161 7.48 10.35 4.29
C GLN A 161 7.53 10.12 2.78
N LEU A 162 8.64 10.54 2.15
CA LEU A 162 8.82 10.41 0.71
C LEU A 162 9.59 9.12 0.40
N HIS A 163 8.93 8.15 -0.21
CA HIS A 163 9.51 6.91 -0.69
C HIS A 163 9.99 7.04 -2.16
N ALA A 164 10.48 5.93 -2.72
CA ALA A 164 10.94 5.88 -4.10
C ALA A 164 9.81 6.09 -5.10
N SER A 165 8.67 5.41 -4.91
CA SER A 165 7.51 5.39 -5.82
C SER A 165 6.29 6.16 -5.32
N HIS A 166 6.20 6.46 -4.02
CA HIS A 166 5.04 7.10 -3.43
C HIS A 166 5.46 8.00 -2.25
N LEU A 167 4.50 8.70 -1.67
CA LEU A 167 4.68 9.43 -0.42
C LEU A 167 3.47 9.24 0.49
N GLU A 168 3.73 9.29 1.78
CA GLU A 168 2.73 9.16 2.84
C GLU A 168 2.67 10.46 3.63
N VAL A 169 1.48 10.99 3.84
CA VAL A 169 1.24 12.23 4.58
C VAL A 169 0.61 11.88 5.91
N TYR A 170 1.27 12.28 6.98
CA TYR A 170 0.86 12.08 8.36
C TYR A 170 0.48 13.40 9.01
N CYS A 171 -0.69 13.44 9.66
CA CYS A 171 -1.01 14.48 10.61
C CYS A 171 -1.01 13.88 12.01
N ASP A 172 -0.14 14.39 12.89
CA ASP A 172 0.18 13.75 14.16
C ASP A 172 0.60 12.28 13.96
N ARG A 173 -0.20 11.31 14.44
CA ARG A 173 0.06 9.86 14.29
C ARG A 173 -0.84 9.19 13.24
N GLN A 174 -1.68 9.95 12.55
CA GLN A 174 -2.64 9.42 11.59
C GLN A 174 -2.12 9.61 10.16
N LEU A 175 -2.15 8.54 9.36
CA LEU A 175 -1.99 8.62 7.91
C LEU A 175 -3.23 9.31 7.32
N VAL A 176 -3.05 10.43 6.63
CA VAL A 176 -4.15 11.27 6.12
C VAL A 176 -4.27 11.26 4.61
N ALA A 177 -3.19 10.96 3.89
CA ALA A 177 -3.19 10.82 2.44
C ALA A 177 -1.96 10.01 1.99
N THR A 178 -2.11 9.29 0.88
CA THR A 178 -1.01 8.60 0.19
C THR A 178 -1.07 9.01 -1.28
N HIS A 179 0.08 9.34 -1.87
CA HIS A 179 0.17 9.74 -3.28
C HIS A 179 1.25 8.97 -4.00
N GLU A 180 1.00 8.64 -5.27
CA GLU A 180 2.08 8.26 -6.17
C GLU A 180 3.06 9.43 -6.34
N ARG A 181 4.35 9.11 -6.42
CA ARG A 181 5.38 10.12 -6.58
C ARG A 181 5.48 10.56 -8.03
N LEU A 182 5.16 11.84 -8.24
CA LEU A 182 5.28 12.47 -9.55
C LEU A 182 6.75 12.52 -10.03
N PRO A 183 7.05 12.04 -11.26
CA PRO A 183 8.42 12.00 -11.78
C PRO A 183 8.92 13.37 -12.28
N GLY A 184 8.01 14.26 -12.68
CA GLY A 184 8.36 15.57 -13.23
C GLY A 184 8.69 16.62 -12.18
N LYS A 185 8.77 17.87 -12.62
CA LYS A 185 9.03 19.05 -11.79
C LYS A 185 7.86 20.02 -11.89
N ALA A 186 7.49 20.63 -10.77
CA ALA A 186 6.38 21.59 -10.69
C ALA A 186 5.02 21.01 -11.08
N GLU A 187 4.88 19.68 -11.02
CA GLU A 187 3.62 18.99 -11.27
C GLU A 187 2.73 19.00 -10.03
N THR A 188 1.44 18.73 -10.22
CA THR A 188 0.44 18.75 -9.16
C THR A 188 -0.44 17.50 -9.24
N CYS A 189 -0.56 16.75 -8.14
CA CYS A 189 -1.47 15.62 -7.97
C CYS A 189 -2.57 15.98 -6.96
N LEU A 190 -3.81 16.08 -7.45
CA LEU A 190 -4.98 16.49 -6.69
C LEU A 190 -5.99 15.34 -6.66
N GLU A 191 -6.31 14.87 -5.46
CA GLU A 191 -7.38 13.91 -5.26
C GLU A 191 -8.68 14.64 -4.98
N LEU A 192 -9.72 14.33 -5.77
CA LEU A 192 -11.02 14.97 -5.65
C LEU A 192 -11.63 14.82 -4.24
N ASP A 193 -11.46 13.65 -3.61
CA ASP A 193 -11.97 13.37 -2.25
C ASP A 193 -11.52 14.43 -1.21
N HIS A 194 -10.28 14.90 -1.33
CA HIS A 194 -9.69 15.86 -0.40
C HIS A 194 -10.45 17.19 -0.34
N TYR A 195 -11.22 17.51 -1.37
CA TYR A 195 -11.95 18.76 -1.52
C TYR A 195 -13.46 18.63 -1.28
N LEU A 196 -14.01 17.40 -1.16
CA LEU A 196 -15.46 17.19 -1.10
C LEU A 196 -16.14 17.91 0.08
N GLU A 197 -15.47 17.99 1.25
CA GLU A 197 -16.02 18.66 2.43
C GLU A 197 -16.22 20.18 2.24
N ILE A 198 -15.33 20.84 1.48
CA ILE A 198 -15.48 22.26 1.16
C ILE A 198 -16.45 22.47 -0.01
N LEU A 199 -16.47 21.52 -0.96
CA LEU A 199 -17.38 21.53 -2.10
C LEU A 199 -18.83 21.31 -1.66
N LEU A 200 -19.10 20.53 -0.61
CA LEU A 200 -20.43 20.45 0.01
C LEU A 200 -20.99 21.83 0.38
N ARG A 201 -20.13 22.70 0.92
CA ARG A 201 -20.48 24.07 1.31
C ARG A 201 -20.53 25.01 0.11
N LYS A 202 -19.67 24.79 -0.90
CA LYS A 202 -19.52 25.62 -2.10
C LYS A 202 -19.58 24.77 -3.38
N PRO A 203 -20.76 24.21 -3.72
CA PRO A 203 -20.90 23.24 -4.81
C PRO A 203 -20.57 23.84 -6.19
N GLY A 204 -20.79 25.15 -6.38
CA GLY A 204 -20.48 25.84 -7.63
C GLY A 204 -19.00 25.84 -8.03
N ALA A 205 -18.09 25.47 -7.12
CA ALA A 205 -16.66 25.36 -7.44
C ALA A 205 -16.28 23.99 -8.05
N LEU A 206 -17.15 22.98 -8.02
CA LEU A 206 -16.85 21.64 -8.53
C LEU A 206 -16.59 21.62 -10.06
N PRO A 207 -17.44 22.22 -10.92
CA PRO A 207 -17.29 22.09 -12.38
C PRO A 207 -15.97 22.59 -12.96
N GLY A 208 -15.38 23.62 -12.36
CA GLY A 208 -14.11 24.21 -12.80
C GLY A 208 -12.90 23.81 -11.95
N SER A 209 -13.02 22.75 -11.15
CA SER A 209 -11.92 22.31 -10.28
C SER A 209 -10.92 21.44 -11.02
N THR A 210 -9.63 21.77 -10.90
CA THR A 210 -8.54 20.95 -11.45
C THR A 210 -8.54 19.53 -10.88
N ALA A 211 -9.01 19.35 -9.64
CA ALA A 211 -9.16 18.01 -9.04
C ALA A 211 -10.19 17.14 -9.78
N LEU A 212 -11.29 17.73 -10.26
CA LEU A 212 -12.26 17.01 -11.09
C LEU A 212 -11.70 16.68 -12.47
N GLU A 213 -10.97 17.62 -13.10
CA GLU A 213 -10.29 17.38 -14.37
C GLU A 213 -9.30 16.21 -14.27
N GLN A 214 -8.47 16.18 -13.22
CA GLN A 214 -7.56 15.07 -12.97
C GLN A 214 -8.30 13.76 -12.67
N ALA A 215 -9.41 13.79 -11.91
CA ALA A 215 -10.20 12.61 -11.63
C ALA A 215 -10.83 12.00 -12.90
N ARG A 216 -11.28 12.83 -13.85
CA ARG A 216 -11.74 12.38 -15.17
C ARG A 216 -10.60 11.79 -16.00
N ALA A 217 -9.46 12.46 -16.06
CA ALA A 217 -8.29 11.97 -16.80
C ALA A 217 -7.77 10.63 -16.26
N ALA A 218 -7.85 10.42 -14.95
CA ALA A 218 -7.48 9.17 -14.29
C ALA A 218 -8.58 8.09 -14.35
N GLY A 219 -9.72 8.34 -15.00
CA GLY A 219 -10.85 7.41 -15.08
C GLY A 219 -11.63 7.20 -13.77
N ARG A 220 -11.23 7.84 -12.67
CA ARG A 220 -11.91 7.76 -11.36
C ARG A 220 -13.28 8.46 -11.37
N PHE A 221 -13.46 9.44 -12.26
CA PHE A 221 -14.76 10.07 -12.52
C PHE A 221 -15.25 9.64 -13.90
N THR A 222 -16.21 8.71 -13.91
CA THR A 222 -16.65 8.02 -15.14
C THR A 222 -17.76 8.78 -15.87
N PRO A 223 -18.06 8.47 -17.15
CA PRO A 223 -19.19 9.07 -17.87
C PRO A 223 -20.55 8.87 -17.19
N VAL A 224 -20.71 7.81 -16.38
CA VAL A 224 -21.93 7.58 -15.59
C VAL A 224 -22.11 8.66 -14.52
N HIS A 225 -21.02 9.11 -13.89
CA HIS A 225 -21.07 10.23 -12.95
C HIS A 225 -21.52 11.52 -13.65
N ASP A 226 -20.98 11.79 -14.85
CA ASP A 226 -21.38 12.97 -15.64
C ASP A 226 -22.86 12.92 -16.05
N ALA A 227 -23.34 11.77 -16.53
CA ALA A 227 -24.73 11.59 -16.93
C ALA A 227 -25.71 11.76 -15.76
N TRP A 228 -25.40 11.12 -14.63
CA TRP A 228 -26.22 11.24 -13.42
C TRP A 228 -26.20 12.67 -12.87
N TRP A 229 -25.02 13.31 -12.83
CA TRP A 229 -24.89 14.69 -12.37
C TRP A 229 -25.67 15.67 -13.25
N ALA A 230 -25.62 15.52 -14.57
CA ALA A 230 -26.40 16.33 -15.50
C ALA A 230 -27.91 16.20 -15.25
N ALA A 231 -28.40 14.97 -15.02
CA ALA A 231 -29.79 14.72 -14.68
C ALA A 231 -30.16 15.35 -13.32
N ALA A 232 -29.33 15.18 -12.29
CA ALA A 232 -29.55 15.77 -10.97
C ALA A 232 -29.60 17.31 -11.01
N ARG A 233 -28.72 17.96 -11.79
CA ARG A 233 -28.75 19.42 -11.99
C ARG A 233 -30.01 19.89 -12.72
N LYS A 234 -30.48 19.13 -13.71
CA LYS A 234 -31.72 19.46 -14.43
C LYS A 234 -32.96 19.40 -13.53
N THR A 235 -33.00 18.44 -12.61
CA THR A 235 -34.16 18.20 -11.73
C THR A 235 -34.15 19.08 -10.48
N HIS A 236 -33.00 19.18 -9.80
CA HIS A 236 -32.87 19.87 -8.52
C HIS A 236 -32.28 21.29 -8.64
N GLY A 237 -31.88 21.70 -9.84
CA GLY A 237 -31.11 22.91 -10.06
C GLY A 237 -29.62 22.71 -9.80
N ASP A 238 -28.80 23.64 -10.27
CA ASP A 238 -27.33 23.48 -10.30
C ASP A 238 -26.71 23.23 -8.93
N ALA A 239 -27.04 24.07 -7.93
CA ALA A 239 -26.42 23.98 -6.62
C ALA A 239 -26.86 22.72 -5.85
N ALA A 240 -28.16 22.38 -5.87
CA ALA A 240 -28.67 21.22 -5.15
C ALA A 240 -28.26 19.90 -5.83
N GLY A 241 -28.41 19.79 -7.15
CA GLY A 241 -27.97 18.60 -7.90
C GLY A 241 -26.46 18.34 -7.76
N THR A 242 -25.66 19.40 -7.66
CA THR A 242 -24.21 19.24 -7.40
C THR A 242 -23.92 18.78 -5.97
N ARG A 243 -24.72 19.18 -4.97
CA ARG A 243 -24.57 18.63 -3.60
C ARG A 243 -24.91 17.15 -3.57
N GLU A 244 -25.93 16.73 -4.29
CA GLU A 244 -26.28 15.31 -4.44
C GLU A 244 -25.12 14.51 -5.04
N LEU A 245 -24.49 15.02 -6.12
CA LEU A 245 -23.29 14.37 -6.67
C LEU A 245 -22.16 14.30 -5.63
N ILE A 246 -21.90 15.38 -4.90
CA ILE A 246 -20.85 15.37 -3.87
C ILE A 246 -21.16 14.35 -2.77
N GLY A 247 -22.44 14.17 -2.41
CA GLY A 247 -22.90 13.11 -1.51
C GLY A 247 -22.56 11.72 -2.05
N VAL A 248 -22.80 11.46 -3.34
CA VAL A 248 -22.39 10.21 -4.00
C VAL A 248 -20.87 10.04 -3.96
N LEU A 249 -20.10 11.09 -4.28
CA LEU A 249 -18.64 11.02 -4.27
C LEU A 249 -18.08 10.70 -2.88
N LEU A 250 -18.73 11.21 -1.82
CA LEU A 250 -18.37 10.87 -0.44
C LEU A 250 -18.67 9.41 -0.08
N ALA A 251 -19.63 8.76 -0.76
CA ALA A 251 -19.94 7.37 -0.53
C ALA A 251 -18.75 6.44 -0.86
N HIS A 252 -17.84 6.85 -1.76
CA HIS A 252 -16.60 6.11 -2.05
C HIS A 252 -15.69 5.91 -0.82
N ARG A 253 -15.87 6.68 0.25
CA ARG A 253 -15.14 6.47 1.52
C ARG A 253 -15.53 5.18 2.24
N HIS A 254 -16.70 4.63 1.93
CA HIS A 254 -17.28 3.48 2.62
C HIS A 254 -17.81 2.40 1.67
N LEU A 255 -17.83 2.66 0.36
CA LEU A 255 -18.26 1.74 -0.68
C LEU A 255 -17.19 1.62 -1.77
N PRO A 256 -16.91 0.40 -2.28
CA PRO A 256 -16.06 0.19 -3.45
C PRO A 256 -16.50 1.01 -4.66
N HIS A 257 -15.52 1.44 -5.47
CA HIS A 257 -15.75 2.28 -6.65
C HIS A 257 -16.76 1.65 -7.62
N GLU A 258 -16.58 0.37 -7.95
CA GLU A 258 -17.44 -0.36 -8.89
C GLU A 258 -18.92 -0.37 -8.46
N LEU A 259 -19.17 -0.58 -7.18
CA LEU A 259 -20.54 -0.62 -6.64
C LEU A 259 -21.21 0.75 -6.70
N VAL A 260 -20.47 1.84 -6.47
CA VAL A 260 -21.01 3.19 -6.61
C VAL A 260 -21.33 3.51 -8.08
N VAL A 261 -20.49 3.06 -9.03
CA VAL A 261 -20.75 3.23 -10.46
C VAL A 261 -22.01 2.46 -10.88
N ILE A 262 -22.18 1.22 -10.41
CA ILE A 262 -23.41 0.44 -10.63
C ILE A 262 -24.62 1.14 -10.02
N GLY A 263 -24.50 1.61 -8.78
CA GLY A 263 -25.55 2.34 -8.08
C GLY A 263 -25.97 3.61 -8.82
N LEU A 264 -25.01 4.38 -9.35
CA LEU A 264 -25.26 5.55 -10.18
C LEU A 264 -26.04 5.19 -11.45
N ALA A 265 -25.64 4.12 -12.14
CA ALA A 265 -26.30 3.67 -13.37
C ALA A 265 -27.74 3.20 -13.10
N ARG A 266 -27.95 2.38 -12.06
CA ARG A 266 -29.28 1.89 -11.65
C ARG A 266 -30.19 3.04 -11.19
N ALA A 267 -29.67 3.95 -10.36
CA ALA A 267 -30.41 5.12 -9.90
C ALA A 267 -30.78 6.07 -11.06
N LEU A 268 -29.86 6.27 -12.02
CA LEU A 268 -30.15 7.04 -13.23
C LEU A 268 -31.28 6.41 -14.06
N ALA A 269 -31.22 5.09 -14.28
CA ALA A 269 -32.25 4.37 -15.03
C ALA A 269 -33.63 4.43 -14.35
N ALA A 270 -33.66 4.40 -13.01
CA ALA A 270 -34.88 4.56 -12.22
C ALA A 270 -35.36 6.02 -12.11
N GLY A 271 -34.59 7.00 -12.58
CA GLY A 271 -34.88 8.43 -12.40
C GLY A 271 -34.71 8.93 -10.95
N ALA A 272 -34.05 8.16 -10.09
CA ALA A 272 -33.79 8.51 -8.70
C ALA A 272 -32.50 9.34 -8.58
N LEU A 273 -32.67 10.66 -8.41
CA LEU A 273 -31.58 11.64 -8.52
C LEU A 273 -31.11 12.17 -7.16
N THR A 274 -31.10 11.31 -6.14
CA THR A 274 -30.59 11.62 -4.80
C THR A 274 -29.41 10.71 -4.45
N ALA A 275 -28.49 11.22 -3.64
CA ALA A 275 -27.31 10.47 -3.18
C ALA A 275 -27.71 9.19 -2.42
N ASP A 276 -28.75 9.27 -1.59
CA ASP A 276 -29.25 8.13 -0.81
C ASP A 276 -29.77 7.00 -1.71
N ALA A 277 -30.43 7.34 -2.83
CA ALA A 277 -30.89 6.34 -3.79
C ALA A 277 -29.71 5.61 -4.45
N VAL A 278 -28.65 6.34 -4.82
CA VAL A 278 -27.42 5.76 -5.36
C VAL A 278 -26.77 4.82 -4.35
N VAL A 279 -26.67 5.23 -3.09
CA VAL A 279 -26.11 4.40 -2.01
C VAL A 279 -26.96 3.14 -1.78
N LEU A 280 -28.28 3.26 -1.83
CA LEU A 280 -29.19 2.12 -1.72
C LEU A 280 -28.98 1.12 -2.86
N GLU A 281 -28.92 1.59 -4.10
CA GLU A 281 -28.70 0.74 -5.28
C GLU A 281 -27.30 0.10 -5.28
N ALA A 282 -26.28 0.84 -4.82
CA ALA A 282 -24.93 0.30 -4.64
C ALA A 282 -24.88 -0.82 -3.58
N ARG A 283 -25.63 -0.68 -2.49
CA ARG A 283 -25.74 -1.73 -1.45
C ARG A 283 -26.49 -2.95 -1.95
N LYS A 284 -27.59 -2.77 -2.68
CA LYS A 284 -28.29 -3.89 -3.34
C LYS A 284 -27.36 -4.64 -4.28
N ALA A 285 -26.58 -3.94 -5.11
CA ALA A 285 -25.59 -4.57 -5.97
C ALA A 285 -24.52 -5.34 -5.19
N ALA A 286 -24.15 -4.90 -3.99
CA ALA A 286 -23.24 -5.63 -3.12
C ALA A 286 -23.87 -6.94 -2.59
N GLU A 287 -25.17 -6.91 -2.24
CA GLU A 287 -25.95 -8.07 -1.80
C GLU A 287 -26.18 -9.07 -2.94
N ASP A 288 -26.47 -8.58 -4.15
CA ASP A 288 -26.58 -9.38 -5.37
C ASP A 288 -25.25 -10.13 -5.62
N ASN A 289 -24.12 -9.42 -5.61
CA ASN A 289 -22.79 -10.03 -5.77
C ASN A 289 -22.43 -11.01 -4.65
N ALA A 290 -22.92 -10.79 -3.42
CA ALA A 290 -22.69 -11.71 -2.31
C ALA A 290 -23.53 -12.99 -2.49
N SER A 291 -24.73 -12.87 -3.05
CA SER A 291 -25.62 -13.99 -3.34
C SER A 291 -25.09 -14.83 -4.52
N GLU A 292 -24.63 -14.19 -5.59
CA GLU A 292 -23.99 -14.85 -6.74
C GLU A 292 -22.69 -15.57 -6.36
N ASN A 293 -21.84 -14.96 -5.52
CA ASN A 293 -20.65 -15.63 -4.97
C ASN A 293 -20.98 -16.79 -4.02
N SER A 294 -22.16 -16.78 -3.39
CA SER A 294 -22.62 -17.91 -2.58
C SER A 294 -23.13 -19.06 -3.43
N ASP A 295 -23.69 -18.77 -4.61
CA ASP A 295 -24.16 -19.79 -5.57
C ASP A 295 -23.01 -20.42 -6.37
N GLU A 296 -21.91 -19.72 -6.63
CA GLU A 296 -20.71 -20.27 -7.30
C GLU A 296 -19.79 -21.12 -6.39
N HIS A 297 -20.08 -21.23 -5.09
CA HIS A 297 -19.30 -22.05 -4.14
C HIS A 297 -20.02 -23.33 -3.63
N TYR A 298 -21.08 -23.78 -4.30
CA TYR A 298 -21.73 -25.07 -4.01
C TYR A 298 -21.80 -26.01 -5.23
N GLU A 299 -20.66 -26.31 -5.84
CA GLU A 299 -20.37 -27.66 -6.35
C GLU A 299 -19.15 -28.22 -5.62
N THR A 300 -19.28 -28.36 -4.30
CA THR A 300 -18.41 -29.26 -3.53
C THR A 300 -19.34 -30.20 -2.78
N GLU A 301 -19.04 -31.49 -2.86
CA GLU A 301 -19.82 -32.58 -2.29
C GLU A 301 -20.46 -32.19 -0.95
N ALA A 302 -21.79 -32.32 -0.89
CA ALA A 302 -22.54 -32.19 0.34
C ALA A 302 -22.14 -33.32 1.30
N GLU A 303 -21.01 -33.16 1.99
CA GLU A 303 -20.80 -33.81 3.28
C GLU A 303 -21.84 -33.23 4.24
N ALA A 304 -22.83 -34.05 4.56
CA ALA A 304 -23.91 -33.73 5.47
C ALA A 304 -23.35 -33.12 6.76
N VAL A 305 -23.58 -31.82 6.94
CA VAL A 305 -23.33 -31.12 8.20
C VAL A 305 -24.23 -31.76 9.24
N ALA A 306 -23.67 -32.69 10.01
CA ALA A 306 -24.36 -33.33 11.11
C ALA A 306 -24.77 -32.26 12.12
N SER A 307 -26.09 -32.08 12.27
CA SER A 307 -26.69 -31.26 13.31
C SER A 307 -26.02 -31.52 14.67
N LEU A 308 -25.49 -30.46 15.29
CA LEU A 308 -24.90 -30.49 16.64
C LEU A 308 -25.86 -31.10 17.68
N THR A 309 -27.17 -31.06 17.40
CA THR A 309 -28.24 -31.66 18.21
C THR A 309 -28.23 -33.19 18.13
N ALA A 310 -27.88 -33.79 16.98
CA ALA A 310 -27.79 -35.24 16.82
C ALA A 310 -26.56 -35.83 17.53
N ARG A 311 -25.47 -35.07 17.65
CA ARG A 311 -24.25 -35.48 18.37
C ARG A 311 -24.41 -35.46 19.90
N ARG A 312 -25.44 -34.78 20.43
CA ARG A 312 -25.74 -34.69 21.87
C ARG A 312 -26.53 -35.86 22.44
N LEU A 313 -27.09 -36.74 21.59
CA LEU A 313 -27.88 -37.91 22.03
C LEU A 313 -27.03 -39.19 22.18
N ALA A 314 -25.77 -39.17 21.78
CA ALA A 314 -24.83 -40.24 22.15
C ALA A 314 -24.38 -40.01 23.59
N ALA A 315 -24.78 -40.94 24.46
CA ALA A 315 -24.61 -40.90 25.91
C ALA A 315 -23.23 -40.36 26.35
N LEU A 316 -23.24 -39.17 26.96
CA LEU A 316 -22.07 -38.63 27.65
C LEU A 316 -21.75 -39.54 28.86
N PRO A 317 -20.48 -39.85 29.11
CA PRO A 317 -20.10 -40.60 30.32
C PRO A 317 -20.52 -39.83 31.58
N THR A 318 -20.92 -40.56 32.62
CA THR A 318 -21.38 -40.00 33.89
C THR A 318 -20.32 -39.08 34.51
N ASP A 319 -20.71 -37.83 34.78
CA ASP A 319 -19.84 -36.84 35.43
C ASP A 319 -19.62 -37.27 36.89
N SER A 320 -18.39 -37.67 37.21
CA SER A 320 -17.96 -38.12 38.55
C SER A 320 -17.28 -37.01 39.35
N ARG A 321 -17.26 -35.77 38.86
CA ARG A 321 -16.64 -34.66 39.57
C ARG A 321 -17.50 -34.26 40.77
N PRO A 322 -16.91 -34.11 41.97
CA PRO A 322 -17.64 -33.59 43.13
C PRO A 322 -18.09 -32.15 42.87
N LEU A 323 -19.25 -31.78 43.42
CA LEU A 323 -19.77 -30.43 43.32
C LEU A 323 -18.75 -29.43 43.90
N PRO A 324 -18.49 -28.29 43.22
CA PRO A 324 -17.59 -27.28 43.73
C PRO A 324 -18.11 -26.73 45.05
N SER A 325 -17.25 -26.73 46.07
CA SER A 325 -17.55 -26.20 47.41
C SER A 325 -17.07 -24.76 47.54
N VAL A 326 -17.94 -23.90 48.07
CA VAL A 326 -17.65 -22.49 48.39
C VAL A 326 -17.03 -22.29 49.78
N ALA A 327 -16.70 -23.38 50.51
CA ALA A 327 -16.16 -23.31 51.87
C ALA A 327 -14.85 -22.50 52.01
N ALA A 328 -14.11 -22.30 50.92
CA ALA A 328 -12.88 -21.49 50.91
C ALA A 328 -13.13 -19.96 50.86
N TYR A 329 -14.35 -19.50 50.60
CA TYR A 329 -14.67 -18.07 50.55
C TYR A 329 -14.77 -17.42 51.94
N ASP A 330 -15.10 -18.18 52.98
CA ASP A 330 -15.24 -17.66 54.36
C ASP A 330 -13.91 -17.25 55.02
N THR A 331 -12.78 -17.68 54.45
CA THR A 331 -11.44 -17.32 54.93
C THR A 331 -11.05 -15.86 54.65
N LEU A 332 -11.75 -15.16 53.76
CA LEU A 332 -11.42 -13.78 53.35
C LEU A 332 -12.14 -12.69 54.18
N LEU A 333 -13.06 -13.05 55.07
CA LEU A 333 -13.89 -12.09 55.82
C LEU A 333 -13.43 -11.81 57.26
N ARG A 334 -12.35 -12.45 57.74
CA ARG A 334 -11.82 -12.19 59.10
C ARG A 334 -10.85 -11.01 59.10
N ASN A 335 -11.38 -9.82 59.26
CA ASN A 335 -10.60 -8.61 59.57
C ASN A 335 -10.41 -8.50 61.09
N PRO A 336 -9.21 -8.70 61.65
CA PRO A 336 -8.99 -8.53 63.08
C PRO A 336 -8.97 -7.04 63.41
N ARG A 337 -10.02 -6.55 64.07
CA ARG A 337 -10.02 -5.22 64.69
C ARG A 337 -8.88 -5.18 65.72
N LYS A 338 -8.00 -4.18 65.61
CA LYS A 338 -7.02 -3.82 66.65
C LYS A 338 -7.79 -3.23 67.81
N ASP A 339 -7.80 -3.93 68.94
CA ASP A 339 -8.26 -3.38 70.21
C ASP A 339 -7.30 -2.27 70.68
N THR A 340 -7.89 -1.13 70.99
CA THR A 340 -7.28 0.05 71.59
C THR A 340 -6.94 -0.23 73.05
N ALA A 341 -5.66 -0.12 73.41
CA ALA A 341 -5.19 -0.14 74.79
C ALA A 341 -4.92 1.29 75.28
N THR A 342 -5.64 1.75 76.31
CA THR A 342 -5.16 2.61 77.43
C THR A 342 -6.31 2.88 78.41
N PRO A 343 -6.05 3.20 79.69
CA PRO A 343 -4.74 3.36 80.35
C PRO A 343 -4.36 2.29 81.37
#